data_AF-A0A8S0Q0K2-F1
#
_entry.id   AF-A0A8S0Q0K2-F1
#
_cell.length_a   1.000
_cell.length_b   1.000
_cell.length_c   1.000
_cell.angle_alpha   90.00
_cell.angle_beta   90.00
_cell.angle_gamma   90.00
#
_symmetry.space_group_name_H-M   'P 1'
#
loop_
_entity.id
_entity.type
_entity.pdbx_description
1 polymer ?
#
loop_
_entity_poly.entity_id
_entity_poly.type
_entity_poly.pdbx_seq_one_letter_code
_entity_poly.pdbx_strand_id
1 'polypeptide(L)'
;MGFLDRFSNYIESSWGDRRKLKKLKKKPLRTVEIRIKMDCEGCERRVRKSVQHMRGVTQALVDPKMQKLTVIGHVDPDKVLHRVRHRTGKRADMWPFVPFDMVPHPYAPGVYDKKAPSGYVRNIYDNPQPSSLARASSEEVRYLTAFSDENTNACVVM
;
A
#
# COMPACT_ATOMS: atom_id res chain seq x y z
N MET A 1 9.88 47.65 -9.92
CA MET A 1 9.65 46.35 -9.27
C MET A 1 9.00 46.62 -7.93
N GLY A 2 7.68 46.83 -7.97
CA GLY A 2 6.94 47.63 -6.99
C GLY A 2 6.51 46.87 -5.73
N PHE A 3 6.38 47.63 -4.64
CA PHE A 3 5.94 47.20 -3.31
C PHE A 3 4.58 46.45 -3.28
N LEU A 4 3.78 46.60 -4.34
CA LEU A 4 2.44 46.03 -4.50
C LEU A 4 2.45 44.50 -4.75
N ASP A 5 3.51 43.94 -5.35
CA ASP A 5 3.64 42.48 -5.52
C ASP A 5 3.81 41.73 -4.19
N ARG A 6 4.32 42.42 -3.17
CA ARG A 6 4.46 41.87 -1.80
C ARG A 6 3.11 41.69 -1.12
N PHE A 7 2.17 42.60 -1.36
CA PHE A 7 0.83 42.56 -0.76
C PHE A 7 -0.09 41.56 -1.45
N SER A 8 0.02 41.41 -2.78
CA SER A 8 -0.75 40.41 -3.54
C SER A 8 -0.53 38.98 -3.01
N ASN A 9 0.75 38.61 -2.80
CA ASN A 9 1.12 37.29 -2.25
C ASN A 9 0.58 37.03 -0.83
N TYR A 10 0.39 38.09 -0.03
CA TYR A 10 -0.12 37.95 1.34
C TYR A 10 -1.63 37.66 1.33
N ILE A 11 -2.39 38.30 0.44
CA ILE A 11 -3.84 38.11 0.31
C ILE A 11 -4.16 36.73 -0.29
N GLU A 12 -3.38 36.25 -1.25
CA GLU A 12 -3.58 34.94 -1.90
C GLU A 12 -3.37 33.77 -0.92
N SER A 13 -2.41 33.89 -0.01
CA SER A 13 -2.16 32.89 1.04
C SER A 13 -3.34 32.74 2.03
N SER A 14 -3.98 33.86 2.39
CA SER A 14 -5.09 33.92 3.34
C SER A 14 -6.38 33.28 2.79
N TRP A 15 -6.69 33.49 1.50
CA TRP A 15 -7.85 32.89 0.85
C TRP A 15 -7.65 31.39 0.50
N GLY A 16 -6.41 30.96 0.29
CA GLY A 16 -6.05 29.56 0.07
C GLY A 16 -6.21 28.68 1.32
N ASP A 17 -5.78 29.19 2.49
CA ASP A 17 -5.83 28.43 3.74
C ASP A 17 -7.26 28.29 4.30
N ARG A 18 -8.14 29.29 4.14
CA ARG A 18 -9.56 29.18 4.53
C ARG A 18 -10.31 28.09 3.75
N ARG A 19 -10.02 27.94 2.45
CA ARG A 19 -10.61 26.87 1.60
C ARG A 19 -10.06 25.48 1.97
N LYS A 20 -8.77 25.38 2.31
CA LYS A 20 -8.13 24.13 2.77
C LYS A 20 -8.66 23.64 4.12
N LEU A 21 -8.87 24.52 5.10
CA LEU A 21 -9.43 24.14 6.40
C LEU A 21 -10.86 23.59 6.27
N LYS A 22 -11.71 24.22 5.43
CA LYS A 22 -13.06 23.71 5.14
C LYS A 22 -13.04 22.33 4.49
N LYS A 23 -11.99 22.01 3.70
CA LYS A 23 -11.83 20.71 3.04
C LYS A 23 -11.32 19.62 4.00
N LEU A 24 -10.51 19.97 5.00
CA LEU A 24 -10.07 19.06 6.07
C LEU A 24 -11.24 18.62 6.96
N LYS A 25 -12.18 19.52 7.27
CA LYS A 25 -13.40 19.20 8.05
C LYS A 25 -14.34 18.18 7.41
N LYS A 26 -14.21 17.89 6.10
CA LYS A 26 -15.09 16.94 5.38
C LYS A 26 -14.60 15.50 5.38
N LYS A 27 -13.35 15.23 5.79
CA LYS A 27 -12.80 13.88 5.72
C LYS A 27 -13.21 13.09 6.95
N PRO A 28 -13.59 11.81 6.82
CA PRO A 28 -13.84 10.96 7.98
C PRO A 28 -12.56 10.74 8.78
N LEU A 29 -12.70 10.55 10.09
CA LEU A 29 -11.59 10.14 10.95
C LEU A 29 -11.23 8.69 10.57
N ARG A 30 -9.97 8.45 10.24
CA ARG A 30 -9.47 7.15 9.80
C ARG A 30 -8.25 6.75 10.60
N THR A 31 -8.12 5.45 10.84
CA THR A 31 -6.91 4.82 11.35
C THR A 31 -6.19 4.18 10.18
N VAL A 32 -4.97 4.62 9.92
CA VAL A 32 -4.12 4.12 8.83
C VAL A 32 -2.93 3.43 9.43
N GLU A 33 -2.72 2.17 9.05
CA GLU A 33 -1.64 1.34 9.55
C GLU A 33 -0.64 1.09 8.42
N ILE A 34 0.64 1.31 8.69
CA ILE A 34 1.72 1.25 7.69
C ILE A 34 2.85 0.39 8.24
N ARG A 35 3.34 -0.53 7.42
CA ARG A 35 4.55 -1.32 7.67
C ARG A 35 5.78 -0.55 7.23
N ILE A 36 6.78 -0.41 8.11
CA ILE A 36 8.03 0.30 7.82
C ILE A 36 9.18 -0.41 8.51
N LYS A 37 10.23 -0.78 7.77
CA LYS A 37 11.46 -1.34 8.35
C LYS A 37 12.15 -0.32 9.26
N MET A 38 12.26 -0.60 10.54
CA MET A 38 12.91 0.24 11.54
C MET A 38 14.00 -0.56 12.24
N ASP A 39 15.24 -0.09 12.17
CA ASP A 39 16.43 -0.82 12.64
C ASP A 39 17.13 -0.09 13.80
N CYS A 40 16.86 1.21 13.98
CA CYS A 40 17.46 2.04 15.02
C CYS A 40 16.48 3.09 15.54
N GLU A 41 16.74 3.63 16.74
CA GLU A 41 15.94 4.71 17.34
C GLU A 41 15.88 5.97 16.46
N GLY A 42 16.94 6.24 15.69
CA GLY A 42 16.97 7.35 14.75
C GLY A 42 15.90 7.22 13.66
N CYS A 43 15.65 6.00 13.18
CA CYS A 43 14.59 5.73 12.21
C CYS A 43 13.20 5.95 12.82
N GLU A 44 12.99 5.47 14.04
CA GLU A 44 11.73 5.67 14.77
C GLU A 44 11.42 7.17 14.93
N ARG A 45 12.41 7.94 15.39
CA ARG A 45 12.29 9.40 15.55
C ARG A 45 12.01 10.10 14.22
N ARG A 46 12.64 9.69 13.11
CA ARG A 46 12.39 10.24 11.77
C ARG A 46 10.97 9.93 11.28
N VAL A 47 10.50 8.70 11.46
CA VAL A 47 9.15 8.27 11.08
C VAL A 47 8.12 9.08 11.88
N ARG A 48 8.25 9.13 13.21
CA ARG A 48 7.37 9.91 14.09
C ARG A 48 7.31 11.38 13.68
N LYS A 49 8.46 12.02 13.44
CA LYS A 49 8.54 13.42 13.00
C LYS A 49 7.86 13.66 11.64
N SER A 50 7.98 12.73 10.69
CA SER A 50 7.40 12.89 9.35
C SER A 50 5.86 12.95 9.36
N VAL A 51 5.26 12.19 10.27
CA VAL A 51 3.81 12.06 10.45
C VAL A 51 3.24 13.20 11.30
N GLN A 52 3.95 13.61 12.35
CA GLN A 52 3.51 14.71 13.22
C GLN A 52 3.28 16.03 12.48
N HIS A 53 4.10 16.33 11.46
CA HIS A 53 3.97 17.57 10.67
C HIS A 53 2.92 17.47 9.56
N MET A 54 2.06 16.45 9.53
CA MET A 54 0.99 16.31 8.53
C MET A 54 -0.26 17.07 8.95
N ARG A 55 -0.86 17.78 7.99
CA ARG A 55 -2.18 18.41 8.20
C ARG A 55 -3.24 17.32 8.35
N GLY A 56 -3.99 17.37 9.45
CA GLY A 56 -5.11 16.46 9.73
C GLY A 56 -4.77 15.23 10.56
N VAL A 57 -3.51 15.06 11.00
CA VAL A 57 -3.16 13.99 11.96
C VAL A 57 -3.47 14.44 13.37
N THR A 58 -4.17 13.59 14.12
CA THR A 58 -4.46 13.79 15.54
C THR A 58 -3.42 13.08 16.41
N GLN A 59 -3.13 11.83 16.08
CA GLN A 59 -2.19 11.00 16.84
C GLN A 59 -1.38 10.09 15.92
N ALA A 60 -0.13 9.85 16.30
CA ALA A 60 0.76 8.90 15.64
C ALA A 60 1.42 8.01 16.69
N LEU A 61 1.24 6.70 16.55
CA LEU A 61 1.84 5.67 17.38
C LEU A 61 2.83 4.87 16.53
N VAL A 62 4.00 4.59 17.09
CA VAL A 62 5.06 3.86 16.40
C VAL A 62 5.44 2.67 17.27
N ASP A 63 5.33 1.48 16.70
CA ASP A 63 5.69 0.22 17.35
C ASP A 63 6.96 -0.33 16.67
N PRO A 64 8.16 -0.09 17.23
CA PRO A 64 9.41 -0.52 16.62
C PRO A 64 9.52 -2.05 16.54
N LYS A 65 8.99 -2.76 17.55
CA LYS A 65 9.00 -4.24 17.61
C LYS A 65 8.21 -4.88 16.46
N MET A 66 7.06 -4.28 16.11
CA MET A 66 6.20 -4.78 15.03
C MET A 66 6.50 -4.12 13.69
N GLN A 67 7.46 -3.19 13.64
CA GLN A 67 7.74 -2.38 12.44
C GLN A 67 6.47 -1.70 11.89
N LYS A 68 5.60 -1.25 12.79
CA LYS A 68 4.26 -0.73 12.50
C LYS A 68 4.15 0.75 12.89
N LEU A 69 3.54 1.53 12.01
CA LEU A 69 3.14 2.90 12.23
C LEU A 69 1.61 2.97 12.18
N THR A 70 0.99 3.48 13.24
CA THR A 70 -0.45 3.70 13.31
C THR A 70 -0.73 5.20 13.36
N VAL A 71 -1.44 5.70 12.36
CA VAL A 71 -1.79 7.12 12.21
C VAL A 71 -3.29 7.29 12.36
N ILE A 72 -3.72 8.12 13.31
CA ILE A 72 -5.12 8.43 13.56
C ILE A 72 -5.37 9.88 13.16
N GLY A 73 -6.31 10.11 12.24
CA GLY A 73 -6.70 11.46 11.86
C GLY A 73 -7.56 11.55 10.60
N HIS A 74 -7.82 12.78 10.17
CA HIS A 74 -8.57 13.12 8.97
C HIS A 74 -7.64 13.14 7.73
N VAL A 75 -7.05 12.00 7.40
CA VAL A 75 -6.01 11.87 6.36
C VAL A 75 -6.33 10.78 5.34
N ASP A 76 -5.79 10.95 4.13
CA ASP A 76 -5.91 9.94 3.07
C ASP A 76 -4.74 8.95 3.19
N PRO A 77 -4.99 7.63 3.17
CA PRO A 77 -3.96 6.60 3.37
C PRO A 77 -2.78 6.75 2.39
N ASP A 78 -3.06 6.96 1.11
CA ASP A 78 -2.03 7.07 0.06
C ASP A 78 -1.11 8.29 0.27
N LYS A 79 -1.67 9.38 0.81
CA LYS A 79 -0.88 10.59 1.11
C LYS A 79 0.06 10.35 2.29
N VAL A 80 -0.39 9.61 3.29
CA VAL A 80 0.47 9.21 4.42
C VAL A 80 1.59 8.32 3.90
N LEU A 81 1.26 7.32 3.07
CA LEU A 81 2.22 6.39 2.50
C LEU A 81 3.30 7.11 1.67
N HIS A 82 2.88 7.98 0.75
CA HIS A 82 3.80 8.74 -0.08
C HIS A 82 4.70 9.66 0.76
N ARG A 83 4.14 10.33 1.77
CA ARG A 83 4.92 11.23 2.62
C ARG A 83 5.96 10.49 3.45
N VAL A 84 5.60 9.34 4.01
CA VAL A 84 6.53 8.50 4.77
C VAL A 84 7.67 8.01 3.87
N ARG A 85 7.36 7.54 2.65
CA ARG A 85 8.36 7.14 1.66
C ARG A 85 9.33 8.30 1.34
N HIS A 86 8.78 9.48 1.07
CA HIS A 86 9.58 10.65 0.70
C HIS A 86 10.45 11.19 1.85
N ARG A 87 9.96 11.18 3.10
CA ARG A 87 10.69 11.75 4.25
C ARG A 87 11.69 10.78 4.88
N THR A 88 11.34 9.50 4.93
CA THR A 88 12.18 8.47 5.54
C THR A 88 13.15 7.86 4.52
N GLY A 89 12.79 7.84 3.22
CA GLY A 89 13.58 7.19 2.17
C GLY A 89 13.51 5.66 2.23
N LYS A 90 12.61 5.11 3.05
CA LYS A 90 12.44 3.67 3.27
C LYS A 90 11.20 3.14 2.54
N ARG A 91 11.23 1.84 2.22
CA ARG A 91 10.04 1.12 1.74
C ARG A 91 9.00 1.11 2.86
N ALA A 92 7.80 1.55 2.53
CA ALA A 92 6.66 1.59 3.42
C ALA A 92 5.46 1.06 2.66
N ASP A 93 4.73 0.12 3.23
CA ASP A 93 3.58 -0.55 2.60
C ASP A 93 2.38 -0.51 3.55
N MET A 94 1.16 -0.63 3.02
CA MET A 94 -0.04 -0.66 3.86
C MET A 94 -0.02 -1.91 4.75
N TRP A 95 -0.44 -1.77 6.01
CA TRP A 95 -0.68 -2.90 6.89
C TRP A 95 -2.18 -3.26 6.88
N PRO A 96 -2.58 -4.54 6.84
CA PRO A 96 -1.73 -5.73 6.68
C PRO A 96 -1.12 -5.81 5.27
N PHE A 97 0.16 -6.17 5.21
CA PHE A 97 0.79 -6.45 3.92
C PHE A 97 0.31 -7.82 3.44
N VAL A 98 -0.63 -7.82 2.50
CA VAL A 98 -1.05 -9.05 1.81
C VAL A 98 -0.26 -9.11 0.50
N PRO A 99 0.77 -9.97 0.38
CA PRO A 99 1.41 -10.21 -0.90
C PRO A 99 0.36 -10.75 -1.88
N PHE A 100 0.40 -10.24 -3.11
CA PHE A 100 -0.58 -10.55 -4.14
C PHE A 100 -0.70 -12.06 -4.41
N ASP A 101 0.39 -12.80 -4.24
CA ASP A 101 0.44 -14.26 -4.44
C ASP A 101 -0.49 -15.03 -3.48
N MET A 102 -0.72 -14.49 -2.28
CA MET A 102 -1.56 -15.12 -1.25
C MET A 102 -3.05 -14.78 -1.39
N VAL A 103 -3.43 -13.83 -2.25
CA VAL A 103 -4.84 -13.51 -2.47
C VAL A 103 -5.46 -14.55 -3.41
N PRO A 104 -6.50 -15.28 -2.98
CA PRO A 104 -7.27 -16.14 -3.87
C PRO A 104 -7.99 -15.26 -4.90
N HIS A 105 -7.46 -15.17 -6.12
CA HIS A 105 -8.15 -14.65 -7.28
C HIS A 105 -8.95 -15.82 -7.86
N PRO A 106 -10.30 -15.84 -7.71
CA PRO A 106 -11.13 -16.92 -8.25
C PRO A 106 -11.12 -16.95 -9.78
N TYR A 107 -10.70 -15.86 -10.42
CA TYR A 107 -10.62 -15.71 -11.87
C TYR A 107 -9.16 -15.87 -12.34
N ALA A 108 -8.57 -17.04 -12.15
CA ALA A 108 -7.28 -17.37 -12.75
C ALA A 108 -7.50 -18.02 -14.14
N PRO A 109 -6.69 -17.67 -15.16
CA PRO A 109 -6.75 -18.34 -16.46
C PRO A 109 -6.44 -19.83 -16.26
N GLY A 110 -7.36 -20.70 -16.71
CA GLY A 110 -7.30 -22.15 -16.49
C GLY A 110 -8.38 -22.71 -15.54
N VAL A 111 -9.11 -21.84 -14.82
CA VAL A 111 -10.28 -22.24 -13.99
C VAL A 111 -11.48 -22.61 -14.86
N TYR A 112 -11.66 -21.92 -15.99
CA TYR A 112 -12.72 -22.21 -16.95
C TYR A 112 -12.22 -23.19 -18.01
N ASP A 113 -12.69 -24.43 -17.95
CA ASP A 113 -12.53 -25.39 -19.05
C ASP A 113 -13.43 -24.95 -20.21
N LYS A 114 -12.85 -24.68 -21.38
CA LYS A 114 -13.61 -24.38 -22.60
C LYS A 114 -14.51 -25.56 -23.05
N LYS A 115 -14.31 -26.74 -22.46
CA LYS A 115 -15.05 -27.97 -22.74
C LYS A 115 -16.18 -28.25 -21.74
N ALA A 116 -16.31 -27.48 -20.66
CA ALA A 116 -17.31 -27.71 -19.64
C ALA A 116 -18.67 -27.07 -20.03
N PRO A 117 -19.80 -27.73 -19.73
CA PRO A 117 -21.12 -27.15 -19.94
C PRO A 117 -21.30 -25.87 -19.10
N SER A 118 -22.15 -24.96 -19.57
CA SER A 118 -22.44 -23.68 -18.90
C SER A 118 -22.84 -23.91 -17.44
N GLY A 119 -22.11 -23.30 -16.50
CA GLY A 119 -22.37 -23.41 -15.07
C GLY A 119 -21.47 -24.38 -14.30
N TYR A 120 -20.61 -25.15 -14.99
CA TYR A 120 -19.63 -26.01 -14.33
C TYR A 120 -18.28 -25.29 -14.21
N VAL A 121 -18.01 -24.73 -13.03
CA VAL A 121 -16.72 -24.13 -12.68
C VAL A 121 -15.95 -25.12 -11.81
N ARG A 122 -14.70 -25.45 -12.17
CA ARG A 122 -13.86 -26.30 -11.33
C ARG A 122 -13.69 -25.64 -9.97
N ASN A 123 -13.98 -26.38 -8.89
CA ASN A 123 -13.79 -25.86 -7.55
C ASN A 123 -12.28 -25.72 -7.26
N ILE A 124 -11.80 -24.48 -7.17
CA ILE A 124 -10.40 -24.15 -6.92
C ILE A 124 -9.94 -24.64 -5.53
N TYR A 125 -10.87 -24.84 -4.60
CA TYR A 125 -10.59 -25.38 -3.27
C TYR A 125 -10.36 -26.89 -3.27
N ASP A 126 -10.99 -27.64 -4.19
CA ASP A 126 -10.86 -29.11 -4.27
C ASP A 126 -9.62 -29.55 -5.06
N ASN A 127 -9.07 -28.66 -5.88
CA ASN A 127 -7.84 -28.91 -6.65
C ASN A 127 -6.96 -27.64 -6.63
N PRO A 128 -6.05 -27.49 -5.65
CA PRO A 128 -5.14 -26.34 -5.55
C PRO A 128 -4.00 -26.37 -6.60
N GLN A 129 -4.04 -27.31 -7.54
CA GLN A 129 -3.04 -27.54 -8.58
C GLN A 129 -3.15 -26.70 -9.87
N PRO A 130 -4.07 -25.73 -10.11
CA PRO A 130 -3.79 -24.68 -11.09
C PRO A 130 -2.72 -23.80 -10.46
N SER A 131 -1.51 -24.30 -10.67
CA SER A 131 -0.22 -23.99 -10.11
C SER A 131 0.02 -22.48 -9.98
N SER A 132 0.83 -22.13 -8.99
CA SER A 132 1.48 -20.82 -8.88
C SER A 132 1.96 -20.29 -10.25
N LEU A 133 2.36 -21.18 -11.15
CA LEU A 133 2.69 -20.90 -12.56
C LEU A 133 1.51 -20.33 -13.35
N ALA A 134 0.34 -20.99 -13.39
CA ALA A 134 -0.84 -20.46 -14.09
C ALA A 134 -1.26 -19.06 -13.57
N ARG A 135 -0.92 -18.75 -12.32
CA ARG A 135 -1.24 -17.50 -11.61
C ARG A 135 -0.31 -16.32 -11.90
N ALA A 136 0.90 -16.56 -12.43
CA ALA A 136 1.85 -15.48 -12.66
C ALA A 136 1.36 -14.50 -13.73
N SER A 137 1.57 -13.21 -13.50
CA SER A 137 1.06 -12.12 -14.34
C SER A 137 1.71 -12.03 -15.73
N SER A 138 2.90 -12.60 -15.92
CA SER A 138 3.63 -12.63 -17.20
C SER A 138 4.25 -14.00 -17.45
N GLU A 139 4.42 -14.36 -18.73
CA GLU A 139 5.06 -15.61 -19.17
C GLU A 139 6.48 -15.75 -18.59
N GLU A 140 7.22 -14.66 -18.53
CA GLU A 140 8.58 -14.62 -17.98
C GLU A 140 8.64 -15.08 -16.51
N VAL A 141 7.69 -14.62 -15.68
CA VAL A 141 7.62 -15.02 -14.27
C VAL A 141 7.21 -16.49 -14.15
N ARG A 142 6.39 -17.02 -15.08
CA ARG A 142 6.08 -18.46 -15.12
C ARG A 142 7.33 -19.30 -15.36
N TYR A 143 8.12 -18.96 -16.38
CA TYR A 143 9.33 -19.72 -16.71
C TYR A 143 10.38 -19.63 -15.59
N LEU A 144 10.57 -18.45 -14.99
CA LEU A 144 11.53 -18.29 -13.89
C LEU A 144 11.13 -19.07 -12.63
N THR A 145 9.83 -19.09 -12.29
CA THR A 145 9.33 -19.80 -11.09
C THR A 145 9.14 -21.31 -11.29
N ALA A 146 9.04 -21.77 -12.54
CA ALA A 146 8.93 -23.20 -12.89
C ALA A 146 10.23 -23.98 -12.65
N PHE A 147 11.39 -23.33 -12.77
CA PHE A 147 12.71 -23.95 -12.54
C PHE A 147 13.40 -23.42 -11.27
N SER A 148 12.68 -22.67 -10.44
CA SER A 148 13.22 -22.18 -9.16
C SER A 148 13.28 -23.32 -8.15
N ASP A 149 14.48 -23.77 -7.80
CA ASP A 149 14.76 -24.82 -6.81
C ASP A 149 14.26 -24.46 -5.40
N GLU A 150 14.03 -23.17 -5.13
CA GLU A 150 13.44 -22.68 -3.88
C GLU A 150 11.90 -22.91 -3.79
N ASN A 151 11.24 -23.23 -4.89
CA ASN A 151 9.79 -23.45 -4.93
C ASN A 151 9.49 -24.94 -4.80
N THR A 152 9.01 -25.37 -3.63
CA THR A 152 8.60 -26.76 -3.36
C THR A 152 7.49 -27.28 -4.28
N ASN A 153 6.78 -26.38 -4.98
CA ASN A 153 5.75 -26.74 -5.97
C ASN A 153 6.29 -26.83 -7.42
N ALA A 154 7.57 -26.53 -7.66
CA ALA A 154 8.19 -26.58 -8.99
C ALA A 154 8.40 -28.02 -9.50
N CYS A 155 8.47 -29.01 -8.60
CA CYS A 155 8.65 -30.43 -8.94
C CYS A 155 7.46 -31.10 -9.64
N VAL A 156 6.39 -30.37 -9.94
CA VAL A 156 5.18 -30.89 -10.63
C VAL A 156 5.32 -30.89 -12.16
N VAL A 157 6.38 -30.27 -12.71
CA VAL A 157 6.60 -30.14 -14.17
C VAL A 157 7.50 -31.27 -14.74
N MET A 158 7.93 -32.24 -13.93
CA MET A 158 8.65 -33.45 -14.39
C MET A 158 7.73 -34.65 -14.56
#